data_AF-A0A4Q3B1U5-F1
#
_entry.id   AF-A0A4Q3B1U5-F1
#
_cell.length_a   1.000
_cell.length_b   1.000
_cell.length_c   1.000
_cell.angle_alpha   90.00
_cell.angle_beta   90.00
_cell.angle_gamma   90.00
#
_symmetry.space_group_name_H-M   'P 1'
#
loop_
_entity.id
_entity.type
_entity.pdbx_description
1 polymer ?
#
loop_
_entity_poly.entity_id
_entity_poly.type
_entity_poly.pdbx_seq_one_letter_code
_entity_poly.pdbx_strand_id
1 'polypeptide(L)' 'MIKKLFKSLAAIAFLLLFNSFSQGQTYFAAYPALTPDAQTVVFAYDGDIWKVPANGGVASRITAM' A
#
# COMPACT_ATOMS: atom_id res chain seq x y z
N MET A 1 -31.02 26.73 -9.80
CA MET A 1 -29.89 25.93 -10.35
C MET A 1 -28.63 25.96 -9.45
N ILE A 2 -28.25 27.11 -8.88
CA ILE A 2 -27.07 27.26 -7.99
C ILE A 2 -26.96 26.23 -6.84
N LYS A 3 -28.07 25.88 -6.18
CA LYS A 3 -28.07 24.94 -5.03
C LYS A 3 -27.68 23.50 -5.42
N LYS A 4 -27.97 23.08 -6.65
CA LYS A 4 -27.56 21.75 -7.17
C LYS A 4 -26.06 21.73 -7.47
N LEU A 5 -25.54 22.86 -7.95
CA LEU A 5 -24.11 23.05 -8.23
C LEU A 5 -23.27 22.93 -6.95
N PHE A 6 -23.72 23.57 -5.86
CA PHE A 6 -23.05 23.51 -4.55
C PHE A 6 -23.00 22.09 -3.98
N LYS A 7 -24.09 21.33 -4.10
CA LYS A 7 -24.15 19.94 -3.65
C LYS A 7 -23.23 19.03 -4.46
N SER A 8 -23.18 19.23 -5.78
CA SER A 8 -22.27 18.49 -6.66
C SER A 8 -20.80 18.77 -6.32
N LEU A 9 -20.46 20.03 -6.04
CA LEU A 9 -19.10 20.42 -5.69
C LEU A 9 -18.67 19.85 -4.33
N ALA A 10 -19.58 19.84 -3.34
CA ALA A 10 -19.35 19.20 -2.06
C ALA A 10 -19.16 17.67 -2.17
N ALA A 11 -19.93 17.00 -3.04
CA ALA A 11 -19.78 15.57 -3.30
C ALA A 11 -18.44 15.24 -3.97
N ILE A 12 -18.00 16.06 -4.93
CA ILE A 12 -16.68 15.91 -5.59
C ILE A 12 -15.54 16.14 -4.59
N ALA A 13 -15.65 17.17 -3.75
CA ALA A 13 -14.65 17.44 -2.70
C ALA A 13 -14.56 16.28 -1.69
N PHE A 14 -15.68 15.66 -1.34
CA PHE A 14 -15.73 14.50 -0.44
C PHE A 14 -15.07 13.25 -1.06
N LEU A 15 -15.22 13.03 -2.37
CA LEU A 15 -14.62 11.91 -3.09
C LEU A 15 -13.09 12.03 -3.22
N LEU A 16 -12.53 13.24 -3.14
CA LEU A 16 -11.08 13.47 -3.26
C LEU A 16 -10.30 13.04 -1.99
N LEU A 17 -10.97 12.85 -0.85
CA LEU A 17 -10.35 12.51 0.43
C LEU A 17 -9.82 11.05 0.52
N PHE A 18 -10.12 10.20 -0.46
CA PHE A 18 -9.75 8.78 -0.43
C PHE A 18 -8.39 8.45 -1.09
N ASN A 19 -7.62 9.44 -1.55
CA ASN A 19 -6.40 9.21 -2.34
C ASN A 19 -5.11 9.27 -1.51
N SER A 20 -4.96 8.38 -0.53
CA SER A 20 -3.67 8.24 0.19
C SER A 20 -3.22 6.78 0.26
N PHE A 21 -2.71 6.26 -0.86
CA PHE A 21 -1.79 5.11 -0.85
C PHE A 21 -0.37 5.65 -1.03
N SER A 22 0.22 6.18 0.05
CA SER A 22 1.65 6.51 0.05
C SER A 22 2.44 5.23 0.33
N GLN A 23 2.84 4.54 -0.74
CA GLN A 23 3.81 3.45 -0.67
C GLN A 23 5.18 4.08 -0.93
N GLY A 24 5.89 4.42 0.16
CA GLY A 24 7.26 4.94 0.05
C GLY A 24 8.14 3.97 -0.73
N GLN A 25 9.08 4.50 -1.51
CA GLN A 25 10.02 3.67 -2.27
C GLN A 25 10.73 2.72 -1.31
N THR A 26 10.60 1.42 -1.54
CA THR A 26 11.25 0.41 -0.71
C THR A 26 12.74 0.43 -1.01
N TYR A 27 13.55 0.83 -0.03
CA TYR A 27 15.00 0.74 -0.11
C TYR A 27 15.47 -0.57 0.55
N PHE A 28 16.54 -1.15 0.00
CA PHE A 28 17.23 -2.32 0.57
C PHE A 28 16.40 -3.62 0.69
N ALA A 29 15.29 -3.76 -0.03
CA ALA A 29 14.61 -5.06 -0.17
C ALA A 29 15.40 -5.95 -1.14
N ALA A 30 16.02 -7.01 -0.61
CA ALA A 30 16.81 -7.95 -1.38
C ALA A 30 16.05 -9.27 -1.61
N TYR A 31 16.33 -9.92 -2.74
CA TYR A 31 15.80 -11.24 -3.08
C TYR A 31 14.27 -11.38 -2.96
N PRO A 32 13.48 -10.50 -3.61
CA PRO A 32 12.03 -10.61 -3.56
C PRO A 32 11.54 -11.89 -4.26
N ALA A 33 10.60 -12.58 -3.64
CA ALA A 33 9.91 -13.74 -4.19
C ALA A 33 8.40 -13.63 -3.94
N LEU A 34 7.59 -14.00 -4.93
CA LEU A 34 6.14 -14.06 -4.81
C LEU A 34 5.71 -15.45 -4.33
N THR A 35 4.72 -15.52 -3.44
CA THR A 35 4.13 -16.79 -3.01
C THR A 35 3.39 -17.49 -4.15
N PRO A 36 3.23 -18.83 -4.12
CA PRO A 36 2.56 -19.58 -5.21
C PRO A 36 1.13 -19.14 -5.51
N ASP A 37 0.42 -18.61 -4.50
CA ASP A 37 -0.93 -18.07 -4.62
C ASP A 37 -0.98 -16.60 -5.08
N ALA A 38 0.18 -16.01 -5.36
CA ALA A 38 0.36 -14.62 -5.79
C ALA A 38 -0.14 -13.53 -4.82
N GLN A 39 -0.39 -13.87 -3.55
CA GLN A 39 -0.96 -12.92 -2.58
C GLN A 39 0.09 -12.13 -1.80
N THR A 40 1.32 -12.64 -1.67
CA THR A 40 2.34 -12.08 -0.78
C THR A 40 3.71 -12.04 -1.46
N VAL A 41 4.43 -10.93 -1.27
CA VAL A 41 5.85 -10.81 -1.61
C VAL A 41 6.66 -11.02 -0.33
N VAL A 42 7.64 -11.90 -0.38
CA VAL A 42 8.62 -12.17 0.68
C VAL A 42 9.98 -11.64 0.23
N PHE A 43 10.72 -10.98 1.11
CA PHE A 43 12.03 -10.41 0.81
C PHE A 43 12.93 -10.36 2.05
N ALA A 44 14.23 -10.20 1.83
CA ALA A 44 15.19 -9.96 2.89
C ALA A 44 15.40 -8.46 3.13
N TYR A 45 15.39 -8.04 4.39
CA TYR A 45 15.68 -6.67 4.82
C TYR A 45 16.21 -6.66 6.25
N ASP A 46 17.27 -5.89 6.48
CA ASP A 46 17.89 -5.69 7.81
C ASP A 46 18.29 -6.99 8.51
N GLY A 47 18.77 -7.98 7.75
CA GLY A 47 19.15 -9.30 8.29
C GLY A 47 18.01 -10.29 8.48
N ASP A 48 16.77 -9.91 8.18
CA ASP A 48 15.58 -10.73 8.41
C ASP A 48 14.72 -10.95 7.18
N ILE A 49 13.80 -11.91 7.32
CA ILE A 49 12.76 -12.16 6.34
C ILE A 49 11.55 -11.29 6.67
N TRP A 50 11.06 -10.59 5.67
CA TRP A 50 9.86 -9.76 5.72
C TRP A 50 8.85 -10.22 4.69
N LYS A 51 7.58 -9.91 4.93
CA LYS A 51 6.48 -10.13 3.99
C LYS A 51 5.61 -8.90 3.84
N VAL A 52 5.06 -8.70 2.64
CA VAL A 52 4.10 -7.64 2.32
C VAL A 52 3.03 -8.18 1.36
N PRO A 53 1.76 -7.75 1.45
CA PRO A 53 0.76 -8.10 0.45
C PRO A 53 1.21 -7.72 -0.97
N ALA A 54 0.88 -8.54 -1.96
CA ALA A 54 1.26 -8.31 -3.36
C ALA A 54 0.59 -7.07 -3.98
N ASN A 55 -0.55 -6.63 -3.42
CA ASN A 55 -1.19 -5.36 -3.77
C ASN A 55 -0.57 -4.14 -3.05
N GLY A 56 0.53 -4.34 -2.31
CA GLY A 56 1.17 -3.33 -1.49
C GLY A 56 0.50 -3.15 -0.13
N GLY A 57 1.13 -2.38 0.73
CA GLY A 57 0.66 -2.16 2.11
C GLY A 57 1.81 -2.18 3.10
N VAL A 58 1.50 -2.57 4.34
CA VAL A 58 2.47 -2.59 5.44
C VAL A 58 3.24 -3.90 5.44
N ALA A 59 4.56 -3.83 5.35
CA ALA A 59 5.42 -4.99 5.50
C ALA A 59 5.49 -5.43 6.98
N SER A 60 5.58 -6.74 7.20
CA SER A 60 5.72 -7.34 8.53
C SER A 60 6.91 -8.27 8.57
N ARG A 61 7.66 -8.22 9.67
CA ARG A 61 8.85 -9.05 9.91
C ARG A 61 8.42 -10.47 10.28
N ILE A 62 9.05 -11.49 9.68
CA ILE A 62 8.78 -12.92 9.91
C ILE A 62 9.78 -13.52 10.91
N THR A 63 11.06 -13.20 10.76
CA THR A 63 12.13 -13.64 11.67
C THR A 63 12.57 -12.50 12.57
N ALA A 64 13.04 -12.79 13.79
CA ALA A 64 13.60 -11.77 14.67
C ALA A 64 14.88 -12.27 15.32
N MET A 65 15.90 -12.47 14.49
CA MET A 65 17.24 -12.84 14.96
C MET A 65 17.98 -11.64 15.57
#